data_AF-A0A661Q6H0-F1
#
_entry.id   AF-A0A661Q6H0-F1
#
_cell.length_a   1.000
_cell.length_b   1.000
_cell.length_c   1.000
_cell.angle_alpha   90.00
_cell.angle_beta   90.00
_cell.angle_gamma   90.00
#
_symmetry.space_group_name_H-M   'P 1'
#
loop_
_entity.id
_entity.type
_entity.pdbx_description
1 polymer ?
#
loop_
_entity_poly.entity_id
_entity_poly.type
_entity_poly.pdbx_seq_one_letter_code
_entity_poly.pdbx_strand_id
1 'polypeptide(L)'
;MLLLREFVGLTYRRRFIFFQKQHTAAAISPIAAFRRNIEIAAIRQFQHLVIGRRVWLERDVLRPYLRLIFRHYLFGYHVQGIRRCLDRVVLSPHSADCYYDFFPNLAAMIWFNRQRPEYDRLIDALIEEVLAENQRSLYVYALLCASLIKNLQPFNEMAELAAAEFAKFSRPGSTPAGVELEFSNLGRFATFDKPFKGGLQDPLFQNMHYYKAFFLDDITWRLGGYLDSHIRGNSLLSLPRIFAQPGGFFEYSLVRLDYPRSFSMPLSLDLGLIALYIDEVIKFISELKPHSLHVNFEKITFGKLKPQLDDYLCLLLLGGDLGHNKAGKLQELRLANNELRGVIQRRKHRAAKGEVAKEVVEYSYLRLKGPSDRDYSYFPILMACKGFQYGYNMDLSCRDQVQGMLSWAHNPQLLPAVSLSRFVETVKAGWQQEGGHTDEVCEQTAHEITELLQRQNLQLK
;
A
#
# COMPACT_ATOMS: atom_id res chain seq x y z
N MET A 1 7.15 16.83 21.31
CA MET A 1 6.27 16.77 20.11
C MET A 1 6.49 15.52 19.26
N LEU A 2 7.73 15.13 18.95
CA LEU A 2 8.05 13.93 18.13
C LEU A 2 7.45 12.62 18.72
N LEU A 3 7.72 12.37 20.01
CA LEU A 3 7.20 11.23 20.76
C LEU A 3 5.66 11.17 20.73
N LEU A 4 4.99 12.30 20.96
CA LEU A 4 3.52 12.36 20.98
C LEU A 4 2.90 12.05 19.62
N ARG A 5 3.55 12.41 18.50
CA ARG A 5 3.04 12.12 17.16
C ARG A 5 3.10 10.62 16.83
N GLU A 6 4.17 9.94 17.19
CA GLU A 6 4.26 8.47 17.01
C GLU A 6 3.43 7.71 18.04
N PHE A 7 3.49 8.11 19.31
CA PHE A 7 2.81 7.40 20.38
C PHE A 7 1.28 7.50 20.30
N VAL A 8 0.75 8.70 20.05
CA VAL A 8 -0.70 8.87 19.86
C VAL A 8 -1.14 8.32 18.50
N GLY A 9 -0.18 8.01 17.63
CA GLY A 9 -0.39 7.52 16.27
C GLY A 9 -1.36 8.36 15.48
N LEU A 10 -1.63 9.62 15.87
CA LEU A 10 -2.85 10.39 15.56
C LEU A 10 -3.90 9.49 14.89
N THR A 11 -4.50 8.53 15.60
CA THR A 11 -5.26 7.54 14.86
C THR A 11 -6.48 8.16 14.25
N TYR A 12 -6.63 7.99 12.95
CA TYR A 12 -7.62 8.73 12.16
C TYR A 12 -9.05 8.53 12.69
N ARG A 13 -9.33 7.33 13.23
CA ARG A 13 -10.58 6.98 13.91
C ARG A 13 -10.84 7.77 15.19
N ARG A 14 -9.78 8.23 15.88
CA ARG A 14 -9.83 8.94 17.16
C ARG A 14 -9.44 10.42 17.04
N ARG A 15 -8.77 10.85 15.96
CA ARG A 15 -8.53 12.26 15.60
C ARG A 15 -9.84 13.04 15.75
N PHE A 16 -10.93 12.58 15.14
CA PHE A 16 -12.21 13.29 15.21
C PHE A 16 -12.89 13.28 16.58
N ILE A 17 -12.55 12.35 17.47
CA ILE A 17 -13.05 12.34 18.86
C ILE A 17 -12.36 13.46 19.66
N PHE A 18 -11.07 13.70 19.42
CA PHE A 18 -10.30 14.75 20.08
C PHE A 18 -10.32 16.11 19.37
N PHE A 19 -10.75 16.15 18.10
CA PHE A 19 -10.91 17.37 17.28
C PHE A 19 -12.37 17.80 17.11
N GLN A 20 -13.31 17.32 17.94
CA GLN A 20 -14.60 18.01 18.08
C GLN A 20 -14.32 19.46 18.46
N LYS A 21 -14.93 20.43 17.75
CA LYS A 21 -14.73 21.87 17.95
C LYS A 21 -14.87 22.22 19.44
N GLN A 22 -13.75 22.35 20.15
CA GLN A 22 -13.74 23.06 21.43
C GLN A 22 -13.80 24.54 21.08
N HIS A 23 -15.02 25.09 21.12
CA HIS A 23 -15.34 26.46 20.75
C HIS A 23 -14.52 27.53 21.51
N THR A 24 -13.82 27.16 22.58
CA THR A 24 -13.12 28.09 23.48
C THR A 24 -11.61 28.24 23.22
N ALA A 25 -10.92 27.24 22.66
CA ALA A 25 -9.45 27.31 22.45
C ALA A 25 -9.04 27.71 21.01
N ALA A 26 -9.92 27.48 20.03
CA ALA A 26 -9.65 27.79 18.62
C ALA A 26 -9.64 29.30 18.31
N ALA A 27 -10.16 30.13 19.21
CA ALA A 27 -10.27 31.58 19.02
C ALA A 27 -8.94 32.35 19.23
N ILE A 28 -7.92 31.75 19.86
CA ILE A 28 -6.69 32.46 20.27
C ILE A 28 -5.45 31.95 19.50
N SER A 29 -5.33 30.64 19.24
CA SER A 29 -4.30 30.10 18.34
C SER A 29 -4.64 28.65 17.92
N PRO A 30 -4.85 28.38 16.63
CA PRO A 30 -5.08 27.03 16.11
C PRO A 30 -3.98 26.03 16.48
N ILE A 31 -2.72 26.49 16.56
CA ILE A 31 -1.55 25.67 16.90
C ILE A 31 -1.57 25.29 18.39
N ALA A 32 -1.94 26.22 19.28
CA ALA A 32 -2.03 25.96 20.71
C ALA A 32 -3.17 24.98 21.04
N ALA A 33 -4.33 25.16 20.39
CA ALA A 33 -5.47 24.23 20.52
C ALA A 33 -5.11 22.82 20.03
N PHE A 34 -4.38 22.71 18.91
CA PHE A 34 -3.88 21.43 18.40
C PHE A 34 -2.93 20.73 19.38
N ARG A 35 -1.95 21.46 19.93
CA ARG A 35 -0.99 20.91 20.92
C ARG A 35 -1.71 20.40 22.18
N ARG A 36 -2.64 21.18 22.72
CA ARG A 36 -3.42 20.81 23.91
C ARG A 36 -4.30 19.56 23.67
N ASN A 37 -4.92 19.44 22.50
CA ASN A 37 -5.71 18.26 22.15
C ASN A 37 -4.84 17.00 22.03
N ILE A 38 -3.61 17.13 21.52
CA ILE A 38 -2.65 16.03 21.51
C ILE A 38 -2.29 15.60 22.93
N GLU A 39 -2.06 16.55 23.84
CA GLU A 39 -1.73 16.24 25.24
C GLU A 39 -2.88 15.51 25.95
N ILE A 40 -4.12 15.99 25.79
CA ILE A 40 -5.32 15.34 26.35
C ILE A 40 -5.50 13.92 25.77
N ALA A 41 -5.33 13.78 24.46
CA ALA A 41 -5.38 12.48 23.79
C ALA A 41 -4.29 11.54 24.33
N ALA A 42 -3.05 12.03 24.48
CA ALA A 42 -1.93 11.24 24.99
C ALA A 42 -2.16 10.76 26.42
N ILE A 43 -2.66 11.61 27.32
CA ILE A 43 -2.97 11.23 28.71
C ILE A 43 -4.04 10.13 28.75
N ARG A 44 -5.10 10.26 27.95
CA ARG A 44 -6.16 9.24 27.86
C ARG A 44 -5.65 7.94 27.22
N GLN A 45 -4.80 8.02 26.19
CA GLN A 45 -4.27 6.85 25.49
C GLN A 45 -3.22 6.09 26.28
N PHE A 46 -2.43 6.79 27.12
CA PHE A 46 -1.42 6.18 27.98
C PHE A 46 -2.00 5.06 28.86
N GLN A 47 -3.25 5.20 29.32
CA GLN A 47 -3.92 4.20 30.15
C GLN A 47 -4.49 3.02 29.36
N HIS A 48 -4.61 3.12 28.03
CA HIS A 48 -5.35 2.16 27.20
C HIS A 48 -4.49 1.44 26.14
N LEU A 49 -3.32 1.97 25.77
CA LEU A 49 -2.40 1.35 24.80
C LEU A 49 -1.45 0.36 25.48
N VAL A 50 -2.04 -0.66 26.09
CA VAL A 50 -1.34 -1.76 26.75
C VAL A 50 -1.83 -3.08 26.16
N ILE A 51 -0.89 -3.91 25.69
CA ILE A 51 -1.25 -5.24 25.16
C ILE A 51 -1.87 -6.07 26.28
N GLY A 52 -3.06 -6.61 26.04
CA GLY A 52 -3.81 -7.39 27.03
C GLY A 52 -3.01 -8.59 27.52
N ARG A 53 -3.06 -8.88 28.83
CA ARG A 53 -2.27 -9.98 29.43
C ARG A 53 -2.52 -11.33 28.75
N ARG A 54 -3.76 -11.61 28.33
CA ARG A 54 -4.10 -12.84 27.61
C ARG A 54 -3.33 -12.95 26.30
N VAL A 55 -3.30 -11.88 25.50
CA VAL A 55 -2.59 -11.81 24.21
C VAL A 55 -1.08 -11.88 24.43
N TRP A 56 -0.59 -11.23 25.48
CA TRP A 56 0.83 -11.26 25.87
C TRP A 56 1.34 -12.67 26.24
N LEU A 57 0.45 -13.56 26.69
CA LEU A 57 0.81 -14.94 27.01
C LEU A 57 0.89 -15.85 25.76
N GLU A 58 0.41 -15.39 24.60
CA GLU A 58 0.49 -16.11 23.32
C GLU A 58 1.91 -15.98 22.74
N ARG A 59 2.85 -16.77 23.28
CA ARG A 59 4.29 -16.63 23.00
C ARG A 59 4.66 -16.83 21.53
N ASP A 60 3.92 -17.68 20.82
CA ASP A 60 4.22 -18.05 19.44
C ASP A 60 4.05 -16.89 18.46
N VAL A 61 3.11 -15.97 18.74
CA VAL A 61 2.83 -14.81 17.87
C VAL A 61 3.46 -13.52 18.40
N LEU A 62 3.88 -13.48 19.66
CA LEU A 62 4.29 -12.25 20.32
C LEU A 62 5.48 -11.56 19.61
N ARG A 63 6.52 -12.32 19.28
CA ARG A 63 7.74 -11.79 18.65
C ARG A 63 7.49 -11.18 17.26
N PRO A 64 6.82 -11.87 16.31
CA PRO A 64 6.46 -11.27 15.01
C PRO A 64 5.70 -9.95 15.13
N TYR A 65 4.70 -9.88 16.02
CA TYR A 65 3.94 -8.65 16.21
C TYR A 65 4.79 -7.55 16.85
N LEU A 66 5.60 -7.84 17.87
CA LEU A 66 6.50 -6.84 18.46
C LEU A 66 7.51 -6.32 17.44
N ARG A 67 8.04 -7.17 16.55
CA ARG A 67 8.93 -6.74 15.46
C ARG A 67 8.24 -5.74 14.54
N LEU A 68 7.01 -6.00 14.11
CA LEU A 68 6.22 -5.03 13.34
C LEU A 68 6.05 -3.71 14.11
N ILE A 69 5.75 -3.77 15.41
CA ILE A 69 5.54 -2.58 16.23
C ILE A 69 6.80 -1.70 16.30
N PHE A 70 7.94 -2.29 16.70
CA PHE A 70 9.19 -1.55 16.81
C PHE A 70 9.66 -1.01 15.45
N ARG A 71 9.52 -1.81 14.40
CA ARG A 71 9.86 -1.41 13.03
C ARG A 71 9.07 -0.16 12.60
N HIS A 72 7.77 -0.11 12.87
CA HIS A 72 6.92 1.05 12.56
C HIS A 72 7.21 2.27 13.43
N TYR A 73 7.47 2.09 14.72
CA TYR A 73 7.83 3.22 15.58
C TYR A 73 9.14 3.87 15.13
N LEU A 74 10.18 3.06 14.91
CA LEU A 74 11.45 3.59 14.40
C LEU A 74 11.26 4.26 13.04
N PHE A 75 10.54 3.63 12.11
CA PHE A 75 10.19 4.23 10.82
C PHE A 75 9.53 5.61 10.99
N GLY A 76 8.55 5.73 11.88
CA GLY A 76 7.90 7.01 12.15
C GLY A 76 8.86 8.09 12.66
N TYR A 77 9.78 7.75 13.56
CA TYR A 77 10.81 8.69 14.03
C TYR A 77 11.76 9.13 12.92
N HIS A 78 12.16 8.22 12.03
CA HIS A 78 12.94 8.56 10.84
C HIS A 78 12.21 9.55 9.93
N VAL A 79 10.94 9.29 9.63
CA VAL A 79 10.08 10.17 8.84
C VAL A 79 10.00 11.57 9.46
N GLN A 80 9.96 11.68 10.79
CA GLN A 80 9.92 13.00 11.43
C GLN A 80 11.29 13.71 11.41
N GLY A 81 12.37 12.97 11.63
CA GLY A 81 13.72 13.54 11.67
C GLY A 81 14.22 14.01 10.31
N ILE A 82 13.97 13.23 9.26
CA ILE A 82 14.53 13.53 7.92
C ILE A 82 13.92 14.76 7.24
N ARG A 83 12.69 15.17 7.58
CA ARG A 83 11.98 16.27 6.87
C ARG A 83 12.84 17.51 6.69
N ARG A 84 13.46 17.97 7.77
CA ARG A 84 14.29 19.18 7.77
C ARG A 84 15.53 19.03 6.89
N CYS A 85 16.03 17.81 6.75
CA CYS A 85 17.16 17.50 5.89
C CYS A 85 16.70 17.45 4.43
N LEU A 86 15.57 16.78 4.12
CA LEU A 86 15.00 16.71 2.77
C LEU A 86 14.68 18.08 2.17
N ASP A 87 14.21 19.04 2.98
CA ASP A 87 13.98 20.41 2.51
C ASP A 87 15.25 21.08 1.93
N ARG A 88 16.43 20.55 2.24
CA ARG A 88 17.73 21.04 1.74
C ARG A 88 18.23 20.29 0.51
N VAL A 89 17.62 19.14 0.16
CA VAL A 89 18.15 18.22 -0.87
C VAL A 89 17.14 17.82 -1.95
N VAL A 90 15.82 18.03 -1.76
CA VAL A 90 14.79 17.53 -2.69
C VAL A 90 14.54 18.46 -3.89
N LEU A 91 14.38 17.82 -5.06
CA LEU A 91 14.56 18.34 -6.42
C LEU A 91 13.30 18.29 -7.34
N SER A 92 12.08 18.23 -6.82
CA SER A 92 10.87 18.46 -7.65
C SER A 92 9.69 18.94 -6.81
N PRO A 93 8.85 19.85 -7.33
CA PRO A 93 7.70 20.37 -6.60
C PRO A 93 6.71 19.24 -6.31
N HIS A 94 6.45 19.02 -5.02
CA HIS A 94 5.38 18.14 -4.57
C HIS A 94 4.04 18.79 -4.90
N SER A 95 3.14 18.05 -5.56
CA SER A 95 1.78 18.55 -5.82
C SER A 95 1.00 18.65 -4.51
N ALA A 96 0.47 19.82 -4.21
CA ALA A 96 -0.29 20.09 -2.99
C ALA A 96 -1.54 19.19 -2.82
N ASP A 97 -1.99 18.55 -3.89
CA ASP A 97 -3.10 17.60 -3.92
C ASP A 97 -2.68 16.15 -3.60
N CYS A 98 -1.37 15.86 -3.59
CA CYS A 98 -0.82 14.54 -3.27
C CYS A 98 -0.46 14.40 -1.79
N TYR A 99 -0.14 13.17 -1.36
CA TYR A 99 0.13 12.84 0.02
C TYR A 99 1.39 13.57 0.54
N TYR A 100 1.19 14.45 1.52
CA TYR A 100 2.19 15.38 2.04
C TYR A 100 3.43 14.71 2.67
N ASP A 101 3.32 13.43 3.04
CA ASP A 101 4.42 12.65 3.64
C ASP A 101 5.08 11.68 2.65
N PHE A 102 4.81 11.81 1.35
CA PHE A 102 5.37 10.94 0.30
C PHE A 102 6.90 10.83 0.38
N PHE A 103 7.62 11.95 0.20
CA PHE A 103 9.10 11.94 0.18
C PHE A 103 9.72 11.52 1.51
N PRO A 104 9.29 12.05 2.68
CA PRO A 104 9.82 11.60 3.96
C PRO A 104 9.59 10.11 4.24
N ASN A 105 8.42 9.57 3.89
CA ASN A 105 8.15 8.14 4.05
C ASN A 105 9.04 7.29 3.15
N LEU A 106 9.13 7.63 1.86
CA LEU A 106 9.94 6.87 0.92
C LEU A 106 11.43 6.90 1.31
N ALA A 107 11.95 8.07 1.68
CA ALA A 107 13.33 8.20 2.14
C ALA A 107 13.61 7.36 3.40
N ALA A 108 12.68 7.36 4.36
CA ALA A 108 12.76 6.52 5.56
C ALA A 108 12.76 5.03 5.25
N MET A 109 11.98 4.59 4.27
CA MET A 109 11.96 3.18 3.88
C MET A 109 13.22 2.77 3.14
N ILE A 110 13.72 3.60 2.22
CA ILE A 110 15.00 3.37 1.54
C ILE A 110 16.09 3.17 2.61
N TRP A 111 16.22 4.09 3.55
CA TRP A 111 17.21 3.98 4.62
C TRP A 111 17.04 2.71 5.45
N PHE A 112 15.82 2.44 5.92
CA PHE A 112 15.50 1.25 6.71
C PHE A 112 15.92 -0.04 6.01
N ASN A 113 15.60 -0.14 4.73
CA ASN A 113 15.87 -1.35 3.95
C ASN A 113 17.36 -1.49 3.62
N ARG A 114 18.07 -0.38 3.37
CA ARG A 114 19.52 -0.41 3.14
C ARG A 114 20.30 -0.72 4.42
N GLN A 115 19.78 -0.33 5.58
CA GLN A 115 20.38 -0.63 6.89
C GLN A 115 19.74 -1.86 7.58
N ARG A 116 19.03 -2.72 6.83
CA ARG A 116 18.20 -3.79 7.41
C ARG A 116 18.90 -4.68 8.44
N PRO A 117 20.13 -5.20 8.21
CA PRO A 117 20.80 -6.04 9.21
C PRO A 117 20.98 -5.35 10.56
N GLU A 118 21.33 -4.06 10.53
CA GLU A 118 21.54 -3.27 11.74
C GLU A 118 20.22 -3.00 12.47
N TYR A 119 19.18 -2.58 11.75
CA TYR A 119 17.87 -2.35 12.37
C TYR A 119 17.22 -3.62 12.89
N ASP A 120 17.39 -4.75 12.21
CA ASP A 120 16.87 -6.04 12.71
C ASP A 120 17.52 -6.41 14.04
N ARG A 121 18.85 -6.24 14.16
CA ARG A 121 19.57 -6.46 15.42
C ARG A 121 19.11 -5.52 16.54
N LEU A 122 18.92 -4.23 16.23
CA LEU A 122 18.43 -3.24 17.20
C LEU A 122 17.00 -3.55 17.64
N ILE A 123 16.11 -3.92 16.71
CA ILE A 123 14.74 -4.32 17.02
C ILE A 123 14.74 -5.58 17.88
N ASP A 124 15.59 -6.57 17.59
CA ASP A 124 15.69 -7.77 18.40
C ASP A 124 16.13 -7.47 19.84
N ALA A 125 17.11 -6.58 20.03
CA ALA A 125 17.49 -6.14 21.37
C ALA A 125 16.34 -5.46 22.13
N LEU A 126 15.57 -4.59 21.46
CA LEU A 126 14.39 -3.95 22.04
C LEU A 126 13.31 -4.96 22.42
N ILE A 127 13.12 -6.01 21.60
CA ILE A 127 12.17 -7.09 21.90
C ILE A 127 12.62 -7.86 23.13
N GLU A 128 13.89 -8.25 23.24
CA GLU A 128 14.39 -8.95 24.42
C GLU A 128 14.23 -8.12 25.69
N GLU A 129 14.52 -6.82 25.63
CA GLU A 129 14.37 -5.90 26.77
C GLU A 129 12.92 -5.88 27.29
N VAL A 130 11.93 -5.66 26.41
CA VAL A 130 10.53 -5.58 26.84
C VAL A 130 9.96 -6.92 27.28
N LEU A 131 10.44 -8.03 26.73
CA LEU A 131 10.07 -9.36 27.18
C LEU A 131 10.64 -9.67 28.56
N ALA A 132 11.91 -9.34 28.82
CA ALA A 132 12.56 -9.54 30.10
C ALA A 132 11.90 -8.72 31.22
N GLU A 133 11.49 -7.49 30.92
CA GLU A 133 10.79 -6.62 31.87
C GLU A 133 9.28 -6.87 31.96
N ASN A 134 8.74 -7.80 31.17
CA ASN A 134 7.29 -8.02 31.04
C ASN A 134 6.53 -6.70 30.73
N GLN A 135 7.18 -5.84 29.96
CA GLN A 135 6.68 -4.52 29.61
C GLN A 135 5.68 -4.65 28.46
N ARG A 136 4.43 -4.23 28.67
CA ARG A 136 3.32 -4.36 27.71
C ARG A 136 2.86 -3.03 27.11
N SER A 137 3.44 -1.93 27.56
CA SER A 137 3.01 -0.58 27.21
C SER A 137 3.65 -0.12 25.91
N LEU A 138 2.82 0.19 24.92
CA LEU A 138 3.26 0.77 23.66
C LEU A 138 3.94 2.13 23.86
N TYR A 139 3.64 2.83 24.97
CA TYR A 139 4.31 4.08 25.32
C TYR A 139 5.79 3.87 25.58
N VAL A 140 6.11 2.82 26.34
CA VAL A 140 7.49 2.49 26.65
C VAL A 140 8.21 2.06 25.37
N TYR A 141 7.56 1.30 24.49
CA TYR A 141 8.15 0.93 23.19
C TYR A 141 8.49 2.18 22.36
N ALA A 142 7.56 3.14 22.28
CA ALA A 142 7.77 4.39 21.57
C ALA A 142 8.89 5.24 22.20
N LEU A 143 9.04 5.23 23.53
CA LEU A 143 10.14 5.90 24.24
C LEU A 143 11.49 5.26 23.95
N LEU A 144 11.57 3.93 23.98
CA LEU A 144 12.79 3.18 23.65
C LEU A 144 13.25 3.50 22.22
N CYS A 145 12.33 3.47 21.26
CA CYS A 145 12.61 3.88 19.89
C CYS A 145 13.07 5.34 19.78
N ALA A 146 12.44 6.28 20.50
CA ALA A 146 12.84 7.68 20.49
C ALA A 146 14.26 7.86 21.03
N SER A 147 14.60 7.16 22.11
CA SER A 147 15.93 7.16 22.72
C SER A 147 16.98 6.64 21.74
N LEU A 148 16.71 5.50 21.09
CA LEU A 148 17.59 4.90 20.10
C LEU A 148 17.86 5.86 18.93
N ILE A 149 16.81 6.46 18.35
CA ILE A 149 16.95 7.37 17.20
C ILE A 149 17.68 8.67 17.58
N LYS A 150 17.49 9.16 18.80
CA LYS A 150 18.21 10.34 19.31
C LYS A 150 19.72 10.10 19.35
N ASN A 151 20.15 8.86 19.58
CA ASN A 151 21.55 8.48 19.60
C ASN A 151 22.12 8.26 18.19
N LEU A 152 21.34 7.67 17.27
CA LEU A 152 21.79 7.39 15.91
C LEU A 152 21.91 8.64 15.02
N GLN A 153 20.94 9.56 15.11
CA GLN A 153 20.84 10.80 14.30
C GLN A 153 21.24 10.71 12.80
N PRO A 154 20.76 9.72 12.03
CA PRO A 154 21.31 9.46 10.69
C PRO A 154 20.78 10.39 9.58
N PHE A 155 20.12 11.51 9.93
CA PHE A 155 19.20 12.20 9.03
C PHE A 155 19.86 12.87 7.81
N ASN A 156 21.13 13.26 7.90
CA ASN A 156 21.84 13.87 6.77
C ASN A 156 22.20 12.81 5.72
N GLU A 157 22.90 11.74 6.13
CA GLU A 157 23.25 10.60 5.27
C GLU A 157 22.00 9.99 4.64
N MET A 158 20.93 9.91 5.44
CA MET A 158 19.62 9.45 5.00
C MET A 158 19.03 10.31 3.88
N ALA A 159 19.17 11.64 3.96
CA ALA A 159 18.68 12.57 2.96
C ALA A 159 19.53 12.55 1.69
N GLU A 160 20.85 12.40 1.80
CA GLU A 160 21.76 12.26 0.66
C GLU A 160 21.48 10.98 -0.13
N LEU A 161 21.34 9.85 0.58
CA LEU A 161 20.97 8.56 -0.03
C LEU A 161 19.61 8.67 -0.75
N ALA A 162 18.62 9.26 -0.08
CA ALA A 162 17.29 9.43 -0.67
C ALA A 162 17.33 10.33 -1.91
N ALA A 163 18.10 11.43 -1.89
CA ALA A 163 18.24 12.33 -3.03
C ALA A 163 18.83 11.62 -4.26
N ALA A 164 19.85 10.78 -4.05
CA ALA A 164 20.45 9.98 -5.12
C ALA A 164 19.45 8.99 -5.74
N GLU A 165 18.69 8.27 -4.91
CA GLU A 165 17.65 7.34 -5.40
C GLU A 165 16.51 8.11 -6.10
N PHE A 166 16.08 9.25 -5.57
CA PHE A 166 15.03 10.05 -6.18
C PHE A 166 15.44 10.56 -7.56
N ALA A 167 16.66 11.09 -7.70
CA ALA A 167 17.17 11.54 -8.99
C ALA A 167 17.23 10.41 -10.03
N LYS A 168 17.59 9.20 -9.59
CA LYS A 168 17.66 8.01 -10.46
C LYS A 168 16.28 7.55 -10.96
N PHE A 169 15.32 7.46 -10.05
CA PHE A 169 14.02 6.82 -10.32
C PHE A 169 12.90 7.79 -10.70
N SER A 170 13.08 9.10 -10.52
CA SER A 170 12.03 10.08 -10.81
C SER A 170 11.59 10.07 -12.28
N ARG A 171 10.29 9.92 -12.49
CA ARG A 171 9.57 9.97 -13.77
C ARG A 171 8.26 10.74 -13.54
N PRO A 172 8.33 12.08 -13.39
CA PRO A 172 7.16 12.90 -13.10
C PRO A 172 6.15 12.84 -14.25
N GLY A 173 4.85 12.87 -13.91
CA GLY A 173 3.75 12.97 -14.86
C GLY A 173 2.74 14.04 -14.45
N SER A 174 1.55 14.05 -15.07
CA SER A 174 0.48 15.02 -14.75
C SER A 174 -0.74 14.38 -14.09
N THR A 175 -0.83 13.04 -14.06
CA THR A 175 -1.95 12.31 -13.46
C THR A 175 -1.65 11.87 -12.02
N PRO A 176 -2.43 12.32 -11.01
CA PRO A 176 -2.32 11.82 -9.64
C PRO A 176 -2.59 10.32 -9.56
N ALA A 177 -1.65 9.60 -8.97
CA ALA A 177 -1.69 8.16 -8.84
C ALA A 177 -1.49 7.75 -7.38
N GLY A 178 -1.96 6.56 -7.04
CA GLY A 178 -1.81 6.02 -5.72
C GLY A 178 -2.04 4.52 -5.67
N VAL A 179 -1.59 3.87 -4.61
CA VAL A 179 -1.54 2.41 -4.54
C VAL A 179 -1.98 1.86 -3.18
N GLU A 180 -2.56 0.67 -3.20
CA GLU A 180 -2.86 -0.15 -2.04
C GLU A 180 -2.17 -1.51 -2.21
N LEU A 181 -1.50 -1.98 -1.17
CA LEU A 181 -0.74 -3.24 -1.20
C LEU A 181 -1.30 -4.19 -0.15
N GLU A 182 -1.65 -5.40 -0.56
CA GLU A 182 -2.14 -6.44 0.35
C GLU A 182 -1.09 -7.55 0.52
N PHE A 183 -0.98 -8.03 1.76
CA PHE A 183 -0.04 -9.07 2.18
C PHE A 183 -0.76 -10.20 2.91
N SER A 184 -0.36 -11.44 2.65
CA SER A 184 -0.80 -12.60 3.44
C SER A 184 0.07 -13.84 3.22
N ASN A 185 0.46 -14.49 4.32
CA ASN A 185 1.13 -15.79 4.29
C ASN A 185 0.21 -16.94 3.84
N LEU A 186 -1.12 -16.74 3.91
CA LEU A 186 -2.13 -17.68 3.41
C LEU A 186 -2.54 -17.39 1.96
N GLY A 187 -2.04 -16.30 1.36
CA GLY A 187 -2.46 -15.84 0.04
C GLY A 187 -3.98 -15.73 -0.06
N ARG A 188 -4.57 -16.31 -1.11
CA ARG A 188 -6.02 -16.26 -1.38
C ARG A 188 -6.93 -16.88 -0.30
N PHE A 189 -6.33 -17.61 0.64
CA PHE A 189 -7.03 -18.25 1.74
C PHE A 189 -7.12 -17.36 2.99
N ALA A 190 -6.59 -16.13 2.95
CA ALA A 190 -6.70 -15.17 4.04
C ALA A 190 -8.14 -14.73 4.33
N THR A 191 -9.03 -14.84 3.34
CA THR A 191 -10.43 -14.42 3.46
C THR A 191 -11.20 -15.33 4.41
N PHE A 192 -12.11 -14.74 5.18
CA PHE A 192 -12.84 -15.36 6.30
C PHE A 192 -13.35 -16.80 6.09
N ASP A 193 -13.82 -17.15 4.89
CA ASP A 193 -14.48 -18.44 4.66
C ASP A 193 -13.53 -19.66 4.58
N LYS A 194 -12.21 -19.43 4.43
CA LYS A 194 -11.25 -20.45 3.96
C LYS A 194 -10.24 -20.99 5.00
N PRO A 195 -9.75 -20.24 6.00
CA PRO A 195 -8.78 -20.75 6.98
C PRO A 195 -9.31 -21.95 7.77
N PHE A 196 -10.61 -21.95 8.10
CA PHE A 196 -11.25 -23.01 8.88
C PHE A 196 -11.46 -24.33 8.10
N LYS A 197 -11.38 -24.30 6.77
CA LYS A 197 -11.66 -25.46 5.91
C LYS A 197 -10.40 -26.13 5.34
N GLY A 198 -9.23 -25.48 5.42
CA GLY A 198 -8.07 -25.86 4.64
C GLY A 198 -6.89 -26.48 5.40
N GLY A 199 -6.88 -26.48 6.73
CA GLY A 199 -5.71 -26.91 7.53
C GLY A 199 -4.45 -26.05 7.30
N LEU A 200 -4.57 -24.93 6.58
CA LEU A 200 -3.49 -23.99 6.33
C LEU A 200 -3.29 -23.13 7.57
N GLN A 201 -2.05 -23.07 8.03
CA GLN A 201 -1.67 -22.26 9.20
C GLN A 201 -0.65 -21.22 8.78
N ASP A 202 -0.85 -20.00 9.27
CA ASP A 202 0.15 -18.94 9.25
C ASP A 202 0.81 -18.92 10.64
N PRO A 203 2.00 -19.52 10.80
CA PRO A 203 2.59 -19.72 12.10
C PRO A 203 3.04 -18.40 12.75
N LEU A 204 3.30 -17.36 11.95
CA LEU A 204 3.86 -16.10 12.45
C LEU A 204 2.76 -15.14 12.91
N PHE A 205 1.76 -14.89 12.06
CA PHE A 205 0.73 -13.87 12.32
C PHE A 205 -0.67 -14.43 12.48
N GLN A 206 -0.86 -15.75 12.33
CA GLN A 206 -2.17 -16.41 12.42
C GLN A 206 -3.25 -15.68 11.60
N ASN A 207 -2.95 -15.38 10.34
CA ASN A 207 -3.85 -14.66 9.43
C ASN A 207 -4.25 -13.27 9.95
N MET A 208 -3.34 -12.59 10.66
CA MET A 208 -3.59 -11.30 11.28
C MET A 208 -4.73 -11.28 12.31
N HIS A 209 -5.03 -12.42 12.94
CA HIS A 209 -6.10 -12.52 13.94
C HIS A 209 -5.93 -11.51 15.09
N TYR A 210 -4.70 -11.24 15.51
CA TYR A 210 -4.40 -10.33 16.62
C TYR A 210 -4.15 -8.88 16.20
N TYR A 211 -4.46 -8.49 14.95
CA TYR A 211 -4.19 -7.17 14.41
C TYR A 211 -4.60 -6.01 15.34
N LYS A 212 -5.85 -6.00 15.84
CA LYS A 212 -6.31 -4.93 16.75
C LYS A 212 -5.81 -5.13 18.18
N ALA A 213 -5.55 -6.37 18.60
CA ALA A 213 -5.05 -6.66 19.94
C ALA A 213 -3.62 -6.13 20.15
N PHE A 214 -2.86 -6.05 19.07
CA PHE A 214 -1.55 -5.39 19.00
C PHE A 214 -1.61 -3.94 18.51
N PHE A 215 -2.81 -3.36 18.39
CA PHE A 215 -3.02 -1.97 17.97
C PHE A 215 -2.36 -1.62 16.63
N LEU A 216 -2.34 -2.56 15.68
CA LEU A 216 -1.68 -2.32 14.39
C LEU A 216 -2.37 -1.22 13.57
N ASP A 217 -3.68 -0.97 13.75
CA ASP A 217 -4.34 0.20 13.18
C ASP A 217 -3.78 1.52 13.72
N ASP A 218 -3.36 1.54 14.99
CA ASP A 218 -2.73 2.72 15.59
C ASP A 218 -1.26 2.87 15.20
N ILE A 219 -0.54 1.77 15.02
CA ILE A 219 0.92 1.79 14.83
C ILE A 219 1.30 1.98 13.37
N THR A 220 0.52 1.42 12.45
CA THR A 220 0.85 1.37 11.02
C THR A 220 0.18 2.48 10.20
N TRP A 221 -0.42 3.46 10.89
CA TRP A 221 -1.21 4.56 10.30
C TRP A 221 -0.48 5.36 9.23
N ARG A 222 0.85 5.46 9.30
CA ARG A 222 1.68 6.23 8.34
C ARG A 222 1.63 5.66 6.94
N LEU A 223 1.43 4.35 6.83
CA LEU A 223 1.27 3.63 5.57
C LEU A 223 -0.20 3.24 5.33
N GLY A 224 -1.13 3.84 6.09
CA GLY A 224 -2.56 3.57 5.98
C GLY A 224 -2.93 2.13 6.30
N GLY A 225 -2.29 1.53 7.30
CA GLY A 225 -2.49 0.12 7.61
C GLY A 225 -3.93 -0.25 7.98
N TYR A 226 -4.39 -1.34 7.38
CA TYR A 226 -5.75 -1.85 7.54
C TYR A 226 -5.78 -3.38 7.51
N LEU A 227 -6.84 -3.96 8.07
CA LEU A 227 -7.12 -5.39 7.98
C LEU A 227 -8.34 -5.61 7.08
N ASP A 228 -8.12 -6.12 5.87
CA ASP A 228 -9.23 -6.51 5.00
C ASP A 228 -9.60 -7.99 5.20
N SER A 229 -10.65 -8.21 5.98
CA SER A 229 -11.22 -9.55 6.27
C SER A 229 -12.14 -10.07 5.16
N HIS A 230 -12.50 -9.22 4.19
CA HIS A 230 -13.49 -9.50 3.14
C HIS A 230 -14.92 -9.87 3.62
N ILE A 231 -15.25 -9.71 4.90
CA ILE A 231 -16.56 -10.06 5.46
C ILE A 231 -17.61 -8.99 5.16
N ARG A 232 -18.82 -9.43 4.79
CA ARG A 232 -19.97 -8.55 4.49
C ARG A 232 -21.24 -8.94 5.26
N GLY A 233 -22.01 -7.95 5.69
CA GLY A 233 -23.40 -8.09 6.13
C GLY A 233 -23.61 -8.87 7.43
N ASN A 234 -24.75 -9.58 7.53
CA ASN A 234 -25.20 -10.33 8.72
C ASN A 234 -24.26 -11.47 9.16
N SER A 235 -23.24 -11.82 8.35
CA SER A 235 -22.20 -12.80 8.69
C SER A 235 -21.35 -12.39 9.90
N LEU A 236 -21.28 -11.09 10.20
CA LEU A 236 -20.61 -10.55 11.40
C LEU A 236 -21.41 -10.80 12.69
N LEU A 237 -22.74 -10.91 12.58
CA LEU A 237 -23.65 -11.17 13.71
C LEU A 237 -23.79 -12.66 14.01
N SER A 238 -23.51 -13.53 13.05
CA SER A 238 -23.47 -14.99 13.22
C SER A 238 -22.15 -15.51 13.78
N LEU A 239 -21.17 -14.63 14.02
CA LEU A 239 -19.90 -14.99 14.61
C LEU A 239 -20.06 -15.22 16.12
N PRO A 240 -19.64 -16.38 16.66
CA PRO A 240 -19.51 -16.54 18.10
C PRO A 240 -18.59 -15.44 18.63
N ARG A 241 -18.94 -14.80 19.76
CA ARG A 241 -18.14 -13.69 20.36
C ARG A 241 -16.66 -14.05 20.60
N ILE A 242 -16.34 -15.34 20.66
CA ILE A 242 -15.00 -15.89 20.83
C ILE A 242 -14.16 -15.76 19.54
N PHE A 243 -14.80 -15.65 18.36
CA PHE A 243 -14.19 -15.44 17.04
C PHE A 243 -14.40 -14.01 16.50
N ALA A 244 -14.68 -13.03 17.37
CA ALA A 244 -15.10 -11.68 16.99
C ALA A 244 -14.06 -10.83 16.21
N GLN A 245 -12.87 -11.37 15.94
CA GLN A 245 -11.90 -10.79 15.02
C GLN A 245 -11.47 -11.82 13.96
N PRO A 246 -12.22 -11.92 12.87
CA PRO A 246 -11.78 -12.72 11.75
C PRO A 246 -10.50 -12.12 11.15
N GLY A 247 -9.53 -12.99 10.86
CA GLY A 247 -8.30 -12.62 10.18
C GLY A 247 -8.55 -12.11 8.75
N GLY A 248 -7.48 -11.70 8.07
CA GLY A 248 -7.59 -11.12 6.74
C GLY A 248 -6.25 -10.71 6.14
N PHE A 249 -6.32 -10.01 5.01
CA PHE A 249 -5.17 -9.39 4.37
C PHE A 249 -4.68 -8.23 5.21
N PHE A 250 -3.37 -8.18 5.44
CA PHE A 250 -2.72 -6.99 5.96
C PHE A 250 -2.52 -6.02 4.79
N GLU A 251 -3.15 -4.86 4.85
CA GLU A 251 -3.15 -3.90 3.75
C GLU A 251 -2.39 -2.62 4.14
N TYR A 252 -1.60 -2.10 3.21
CA TYR A 252 -1.17 -0.71 3.20
C TYR A 252 -1.88 0.07 2.12
N SER A 253 -2.83 0.90 2.53
CA SER A 253 -3.42 1.90 1.66
C SER A 253 -2.61 3.18 1.75
N LEU A 254 -1.61 3.31 0.88
CA LEU A 254 -0.76 4.50 0.81
C LEU A 254 -1.54 5.77 0.39
N VAL A 255 -2.80 5.60 -0.01
CA VAL A 255 -3.70 6.65 -0.47
C VAL A 255 -4.78 7.02 0.53
N ARG A 256 -5.23 6.10 1.41
CA ARG A 256 -6.35 6.39 2.31
C ARG A 256 -5.88 7.05 3.57
N LEU A 257 -6.52 8.20 3.83
CA LEU A 257 -6.42 8.88 5.10
C LEU A 257 -7.44 8.33 6.10
N ASP A 258 -8.66 8.00 5.64
CA ASP A 258 -9.75 7.51 6.49
C ASP A 258 -10.59 6.44 5.78
N TYR A 259 -10.55 5.19 6.27
CA TYR A 259 -11.40 4.12 5.76
C TYR A 259 -12.90 4.36 5.99
N PRO A 260 -13.36 4.58 7.24
CA PRO A 260 -14.77 4.86 7.51
C PRO A 260 -15.39 6.01 6.69
N ARG A 261 -14.61 7.03 6.33
CA ARG A 261 -15.11 8.24 5.65
C ARG A 261 -14.69 8.34 4.17
N SER A 262 -13.99 7.33 3.65
CA SER A 262 -13.45 7.29 2.29
C SER A 262 -12.65 8.53 1.92
N PHE A 263 -11.90 9.10 2.87
CA PHE A 263 -10.96 10.18 2.60
C PHE A 263 -9.67 9.58 2.04
N SER A 264 -9.24 10.06 0.90
CA SER A 264 -7.97 9.65 0.29
C SER A 264 -7.26 10.84 -0.34
N MET A 265 -5.95 10.69 -0.49
CA MET A 265 -5.11 11.55 -1.31
C MET A 265 -4.31 10.67 -2.26
N PRO A 266 -4.15 11.06 -3.52
CA PRO A 266 -3.16 10.44 -4.40
C PRO A 266 -1.78 10.44 -3.73
N LEU A 267 -0.98 9.44 -4.01
CA LEU A 267 0.34 9.28 -3.42
C LEU A 267 1.34 10.26 -4.07
N SER A 268 1.42 10.28 -5.40
CA SER A 268 2.31 11.15 -6.17
C SER A 268 1.85 11.26 -7.64
N LEU A 269 2.39 12.25 -8.35
CA LEU A 269 2.35 12.36 -9.81
C LEU A 269 3.49 11.57 -10.49
N ASP A 270 4.52 11.19 -9.72
CA ASP A 270 5.73 10.53 -10.23
C ASP A 270 5.59 9.00 -10.14
N LEU A 271 5.34 8.37 -11.28
CA LEU A 271 5.15 6.92 -11.36
C LEU A 271 6.43 6.14 -11.13
N GLY A 272 7.59 6.72 -11.44
CA GLY A 272 8.88 6.09 -11.20
C GLY A 272 9.17 5.98 -9.69
N LEU A 273 8.89 7.04 -8.95
CA LEU A 273 9.00 7.01 -7.48
C LEU A 273 7.90 6.17 -6.82
N ILE A 274 6.68 6.09 -7.38
CA ILE A 274 5.66 5.16 -6.89
C ILE A 274 6.10 3.70 -7.09
N ALA A 275 6.70 3.37 -8.24
CA ALA A 275 7.25 2.04 -8.48
C ALA A 275 8.35 1.68 -7.46
N LEU A 276 9.28 2.62 -7.20
CA LEU A 276 10.28 2.46 -6.14
C LEU A 276 9.63 2.27 -4.77
N TYR A 277 8.59 3.03 -4.45
CA TYR A 277 7.89 2.93 -3.18
C TYR A 277 7.25 1.54 -3.00
N ILE A 278 6.61 0.98 -4.02
CA ILE A 278 6.08 -0.39 -3.97
C ILE A 278 7.17 -1.38 -3.56
N ASP A 279 8.35 -1.31 -4.19
CA ASP A 279 9.48 -2.20 -3.89
C ASP A 279 10.00 -2.02 -2.47
N GLU A 280 10.14 -0.78 -2.02
CA GLU A 280 10.61 -0.50 -0.67
C GLU A 280 9.57 -0.91 0.39
N VAL A 281 8.26 -0.92 0.07
CA VAL A 281 7.22 -1.46 0.97
C VAL A 281 7.30 -2.96 1.10
N ILE A 282 7.46 -3.67 -0.01
CA ILE A 282 7.61 -5.13 0.02
C ILE A 282 8.84 -5.52 0.87
N LYS A 283 9.98 -4.83 0.67
CA LYS A 283 11.21 -5.08 1.44
C LYS A 283 11.05 -4.73 2.93
N PHE A 284 10.29 -3.67 3.22
CA PHE A 284 10.05 -3.23 4.59
C PHE A 284 9.26 -4.26 5.40
N ILE A 285 8.46 -5.12 4.77
CA ILE A 285 7.71 -6.19 5.45
C ILE A 285 8.01 -7.55 4.84
N SER A 286 9.23 -7.99 5.10
CA SER A 286 9.75 -9.27 4.63
C SER A 286 9.08 -10.50 5.25
N GLU A 287 8.38 -10.36 6.38
CA GLU A 287 7.77 -11.50 7.11
C GLU A 287 6.37 -11.86 6.60
N LEU A 288 5.79 -11.01 5.73
CA LEU A 288 4.51 -11.27 5.09
C LEU A 288 4.69 -11.37 3.58
N LYS A 289 4.10 -12.40 2.99
CA LYS A 289 4.16 -12.56 1.53
C LYS A 289 3.30 -11.51 0.82
N PRO A 290 3.82 -10.88 -0.24
CA PRO A 290 3.01 -9.99 -1.08
C PRO A 290 1.86 -10.78 -1.71
N HIS A 291 0.69 -10.15 -1.83
CA HIS A 291 -0.49 -10.81 -2.37
C HIS A 291 -1.15 -10.03 -3.50
N SER A 292 -1.53 -8.78 -3.31
CA SER A 292 -2.22 -8.01 -4.35
C SER A 292 -1.80 -6.55 -4.35
N LEU A 293 -1.93 -5.92 -5.52
CA LEU A 293 -1.65 -4.52 -5.74
C LEU A 293 -2.90 -3.89 -6.35
N HIS A 294 -3.41 -2.82 -5.74
CA HIS A 294 -4.42 -1.98 -6.35
C HIS A 294 -3.79 -0.66 -6.74
N VAL A 295 -4.02 -0.22 -7.97
CA VAL A 295 -3.50 1.05 -8.47
C VAL A 295 -4.67 1.96 -8.80
N ASN A 296 -4.61 3.19 -8.33
CA ASN A 296 -5.65 4.20 -8.43
C ASN A 296 -5.12 5.39 -9.20
N PHE A 297 -5.82 5.81 -10.25
CA PHE A 297 -5.53 7.03 -11.01
C PHE A 297 -6.72 8.00 -10.93
N GLU A 298 -6.44 9.28 -10.68
CA GLU A 298 -7.48 10.31 -10.80
C GLU A 298 -8.01 10.35 -12.24
N LYS A 299 -9.33 10.36 -12.40
CA LYS A 299 -9.97 10.50 -13.71
C LYS A 299 -9.91 11.97 -14.13
N ILE A 300 -8.97 12.30 -15.00
CA ILE A 300 -8.88 13.61 -15.67
C ILE A 300 -9.70 13.59 -16.96
N THR A 301 -9.40 12.64 -17.84
CA THR A 301 -10.11 12.39 -19.09
C THR A 301 -10.01 10.92 -19.46
N PHE A 302 -10.76 10.51 -20.49
CA PHE A 302 -10.64 9.21 -21.12
C PHE A 302 -10.29 9.34 -22.59
N GLY A 303 -9.75 8.26 -23.15
CA GLY A 303 -9.58 8.12 -24.58
C GLY A 303 -10.93 7.95 -25.30
N LYS A 304 -10.84 7.80 -26.62
CA LYS A 304 -12.03 7.67 -27.49
C LYS A 304 -12.28 6.23 -27.92
N LEU A 305 -11.27 5.37 -27.89
CA LEU A 305 -11.34 4.01 -28.42
C LEU A 305 -12.08 3.08 -27.48
N LYS A 306 -13.03 2.30 -27.98
CA LYS A 306 -13.69 1.26 -27.17
C LYS A 306 -12.71 0.11 -26.93
N PRO A 307 -12.41 -0.27 -25.67
CA PRO A 307 -11.55 -1.40 -25.40
C PRO A 307 -12.23 -2.72 -25.81
N GLN A 308 -11.45 -3.62 -26.39
CA GLN A 308 -11.82 -4.97 -26.77
C GLN A 308 -11.27 -5.99 -25.76
N LEU A 309 -11.72 -7.24 -25.85
CA LEU A 309 -11.27 -8.32 -24.96
C LEU A 309 -9.73 -8.39 -24.89
N ASP A 310 -9.07 -8.44 -26.05
CA ASP A 310 -7.61 -8.56 -26.13
C ASP A 310 -6.87 -7.43 -25.41
N ASP A 311 -7.43 -6.22 -25.37
CA ASP A 311 -6.80 -5.08 -24.67
C ASP A 311 -6.80 -5.32 -23.14
N TYR A 312 -7.87 -5.92 -22.61
CA TYR A 312 -7.91 -6.35 -21.21
C TYR A 312 -7.02 -7.56 -20.94
N LEU A 313 -6.91 -8.49 -21.89
CA LEU A 313 -6.01 -9.65 -21.76
C LEU A 313 -4.54 -9.20 -21.76
N CYS A 314 -4.18 -8.15 -22.51
CA CYS A 314 -2.86 -7.53 -22.43
C CYS A 314 -2.57 -6.99 -21.02
N LEU A 315 -3.54 -6.33 -20.37
CA LEU A 315 -3.41 -5.91 -18.97
C LEU A 315 -3.17 -7.12 -18.05
N LEU A 316 -3.98 -8.19 -18.18
CA LEU A 316 -3.80 -9.42 -17.39
C LEU A 316 -2.43 -10.07 -17.62
N LEU A 317 -1.89 -10.05 -18.84
CA LEU A 317 -0.55 -10.55 -19.12
C LEU A 317 0.55 -9.69 -18.47
N LEU A 318 0.37 -8.37 -18.42
CA LEU A 318 1.37 -7.47 -17.83
C LEU A 318 1.45 -7.57 -16.31
N GLY A 319 0.31 -7.69 -15.64
CA GLY A 319 0.28 -7.57 -14.18
C GLY A 319 -0.58 -8.58 -13.44
N GLY A 320 -1.28 -9.49 -14.13
CA GLY A 320 -2.04 -10.57 -13.51
C GLY A 320 -1.15 -11.65 -12.89
N ASP A 321 -1.77 -12.76 -12.50
CA ASP A 321 -1.12 -13.90 -11.85
C ASP A 321 -1.17 -15.15 -12.73
N LEU A 322 -0.51 -15.08 -13.88
CA LEU A 322 -0.32 -16.24 -14.73
C LEU A 322 0.56 -17.28 -14.02
N GLY A 323 0.01 -18.47 -13.78
CA GLY A 323 0.68 -19.53 -13.05
C GLY A 323 -0.02 -20.88 -13.23
N HIS A 324 0.49 -21.92 -12.56
CA HIS A 324 -0.07 -23.26 -12.67
C HIS A 324 -1.02 -23.56 -11.52
N ASN A 325 -2.15 -24.19 -11.84
CA ASN A 325 -3.07 -24.69 -10.82
C ASN A 325 -2.58 -26.01 -10.20
N LYS A 326 -3.36 -26.58 -9.26
CA LYS A 326 -3.02 -27.85 -8.59
C LYS A 326 -2.87 -29.05 -9.53
N ALA A 327 -3.50 -28.99 -10.71
CA ALA A 327 -3.41 -30.02 -11.74
C ALA A 327 -2.26 -29.76 -12.74
N GLY A 328 -1.41 -28.75 -12.49
CA GLY A 328 -0.32 -28.37 -13.38
C GLY A 328 -0.79 -27.69 -14.67
N LYS A 329 -2.04 -27.22 -14.76
CA LYS A 329 -2.54 -26.46 -15.92
C LYS A 329 -2.32 -24.96 -15.72
N LEU A 330 -1.79 -24.30 -16.74
CA LEU A 330 -1.61 -22.84 -16.77
C LEU A 330 -2.96 -22.12 -16.70
N GLN A 331 -3.08 -21.13 -15.81
CA GLN A 331 -4.26 -20.31 -15.56
C GLN A 331 -3.86 -18.91 -15.08
N GLU A 332 -4.72 -17.91 -15.29
CA GLU A 332 -4.64 -16.65 -14.54
C GLU A 332 -5.33 -16.88 -13.19
N LEU A 333 -4.54 -16.93 -12.12
CA LEU A 333 -5.00 -17.48 -10.85
C LEU A 333 -5.97 -16.55 -10.12
N ARG A 334 -5.82 -15.22 -10.18
CA ARG A 334 -6.67 -14.33 -9.36
C ARG A 334 -8.11 -14.33 -9.85
N LEU A 335 -8.32 -14.21 -11.15
CA LEU A 335 -9.64 -14.20 -11.77
C LEU A 335 -10.26 -15.60 -11.78
N ALA A 336 -9.51 -16.64 -12.17
CA ALA A 336 -10.02 -18.02 -12.21
C ALA A 336 -10.43 -18.55 -10.82
N ASN A 337 -9.83 -18.06 -9.74
CA ASN A 337 -10.15 -18.48 -8.37
C ASN A 337 -11.10 -17.52 -7.63
N ASN A 338 -11.72 -16.57 -8.35
CA ASN A 338 -12.65 -15.58 -7.80
C ASN A 338 -12.03 -14.76 -6.65
N GLU A 339 -10.75 -14.38 -6.76
CA GLU A 339 -10.08 -13.52 -5.79
C GLU A 339 -10.45 -12.04 -5.97
N LEU A 340 -10.93 -11.67 -7.17
CA LEU A 340 -11.20 -10.29 -7.55
C LEU A 340 -12.67 -9.90 -7.33
N ARG A 341 -12.88 -8.72 -6.73
CA ARG A 341 -14.21 -8.07 -6.67
C ARG A 341 -14.53 -7.27 -7.93
N GLY A 342 -13.51 -6.92 -8.69
CA GLY A 342 -13.54 -6.24 -9.98
C GLY A 342 -12.14 -6.25 -10.59
N VAL A 343 -12.06 -6.00 -11.90
CA VAL A 343 -10.78 -5.92 -12.62
C VAL A 343 -10.35 -4.46 -12.75
N ILE A 344 -11.27 -3.64 -13.28
CA ILE A 344 -11.15 -2.18 -13.31
C ILE A 344 -12.47 -1.58 -12.81
N GLN A 345 -12.38 -0.63 -11.88
CA GLN A 345 -13.53 -0.03 -11.23
C GLN A 345 -13.42 1.49 -11.19
N ARG A 346 -14.55 2.16 -11.39
CA ARG A 346 -14.65 3.60 -11.14
C ARG A 346 -15.16 3.84 -9.74
N ARG A 347 -14.45 4.66 -8.98
CA ARG A 347 -14.75 4.99 -7.59
C ARG A 347 -14.83 6.50 -7.40
N LYS A 348 -15.53 6.92 -6.35
CA LYS A 348 -15.58 8.32 -5.92
C LYS A 348 -14.88 8.44 -4.58
N HIS A 349 -13.82 9.23 -4.56
CA HIS A 349 -12.99 9.44 -3.38
C HIS A 349 -13.18 10.85 -2.84
N ARG A 350 -13.29 11.01 -1.52
CA ARG A 350 -13.35 12.34 -0.91
C ARG A 350 -11.93 12.86 -0.71
N ALA A 351 -11.65 14.03 -1.27
CA ALA A 351 -10.36 14.70 -1.07
C ALA A 351 -10.24 15.17 0.39
N ALA A 352 -9.02 15.20 0.91
CA ALA A 352 -8.76 15.67 2.28
C ALA A 352 -9.13 17.14 2.52
N LYS A 353 -9.01 17.97 1.47
CA LYS A 353 -9.22 19.42 1.48
C LYS A 353 -10.39 19.89 0.60
N GLY A 354 -11.21 18.97 0.08
CA GLY A 354 -12.25 19.30 -0.89
C GLY A 354 -13.63 18.81 -0.46
N GLU A 355 -14.66 19.59 -0.79
CA GLU A 355 -16.07 19.20 -0.61
C GLU A 355 -16.55 18.26 -1.72
N VAL A 356 -15.93 18.33 -2.90
CA VAL A 356 -16.29 17.54 -4.08
C VAL A 356 -15.50 16.24 -4.13
N ALA A 357 -16.21 15.12 -4.25
CA ALA A 357 -15.60 13.82 -4.47
C ALA A 357 -15.00 13.74 -5.88
N LYS A 358 -13.75 13.29 -5.98
CA LYS A 358 -13.05 13.06 -7.24
C LYS A 358 -13.33 11.66 -7.76
N GLU A 359 -13.47 11.51 -9.08
CA GLU A 359 -13.55 10.19 -9.71
C GLU A 359 -12.14 9.60 -9.85
N VAL A 360 -12.02 8.30 -9.56
CA VAL A 360 -10.78 7.54 -9.61
C VAL A 360 -11.04 6.24 -10.38
N VAL A 361 -10.08 5.83 -11.20
CA VAL A 361 -10.05 4.50 -11.83
C VAL A 361 -9.11 3.62 -11.02
N GLU A 362 -9.66 2.55 -10.46
CA GLU A 362 -8.95 1.53 -9.69
C GLU A 362 -8.72 0.30 -10.57
N TYR A 363 -7.47 -0.12 -10.68
CA TYR A 363 -7.01 -1.37 -11.28
C TYR A 363 -6.68 -2.36 -10.16
N SER A 364 -7.53 -3.37 -9.93
CA SER A 364 -7.40 -4.31 -8.79
C SER A 364 -6.96 -5.71 -9.19
N TYR A 365 -6.72 -5.96 -10.49
CA TYR A 365 -6.28 -7.27 -11.00
C TYR A 365 -4.80 -7.58 -10.73
N LEU A 366 -3.98 -6.59 -10.37
CA LEU A 366 -2.53 -6.71 -10.31
C LEU A 366 -2.06 -7.63 -9.16
N ARG A 367 -1.18 -8.59 -9.47
CA ARG A 367 -0.50 -9.40 -8.46
C ARG A 367 0.70 -8.61 -7.92
N LEU A 368 0.78 -8.51 -6.58
CA LEU A 368 1.97 -7.99 -5.93
C LEU A 368 3.01 -9.12 -5.87
N LYS A 369 4.20 -8.89 -6.41
CA LYS A 369 5.31 -9.82 -6.52
C LYS A 369 6.55 -9.17 -5.91
N GLY A 370 7.33 -9.95 -5.16
CA GLY A 370 8.60 -9.47 -4.65
C GLY A 370 9.62 -9.25 -5.77
N PRO A 371 10.68 -8.46 -5.55
CA PRO A 371 11.77 -8.31 -6.52
C PRO A 371 12.45 -9.63 -6.93
N SER A 372 12.35 -10.69 -6.12
CA SER A 372 12.84 -12.03 -6.46
C SER A 372 11.90 -12.80 -7.40
N ASP A 373 10.62 -12.43 -7.45
CA ASP A 373 9.55 -13.18 -8.13
C ASP A 373 9.14 -12.50 -9.45
N ARG A 374 9.84 -11.43 -9.82
CA ARG A 374 9.62 -10.63 -11.03
C ARG A 374 10.94 -10.10 -11.58
N ASP A 375 11.03 -10.02 -12.90
CA ASP A 375 12.21 -9.54 -13.63
C ASP A 375 11.98 -8.18 -14.30
N TYR A 376 11.00 -7.43 -13.79
CA TYR A 376 10.58 -6.14 -14.32
C TYR A 376 10.43 -5.11 -13.20
N SER A 377 10.43 -3.81 -13.53
CA SER A 377 10.01 -2.74 -12.62
C SER A 377 8.48 -2.59 -12.63
N TYR A 378 7.86 -2.09 -11.56
CA TYR A 378 6.43 -1.77 -11.59
C TYR A 378 6.12 -0.59 -12.50
N PHE A 379 7.12 0.22 -12.88
CA PHE A 379 6.94 1.42 -13.68
C PHE A 379 6.23 1.16 -15.03
N PRO A 380 6.66 0.21 -15.89
CA PRO A 380 5.93 -0.13 -17.13
C PRO A 380 4.48 -0.53 -16.92
N ILE A 381 4.16 -1.24 -15.82
CA ILE A 381 2.80 -1.65 -15.50
C ILE A 381 1.94 -0.45 -15.09
N LEU A 382 2.47 0.42 -14.23
CA LEU A 382 1.80 1.66 -13.83
C LEU A 382 1.55 2.55 -15.05
N MET A 383 2.54 2.64 -15.94
CA MET A 383 2.42 3.33 -17.21
C MET A 383 1.37 2.70 -18.11
N ALA A 384 1.31 1.37 -18.22
CA ALA A 384 0.27 0.67 -18.97
C ALA A 384 -1.13 1.03 -18.45
N CYS A 385 -1.35 1.00 -17.14
CA CYS A 385 -2.62 1.41 -16.52
C CYS A 385 -2.97 2.88 -16.81
N LYS A 386 -1.98 3.79 -16.72
CA LYS A 386 -2.22 5.21 -17.05
C LYS A 386 -2.56 5.39 -18.53
N GLY A 387 -1.79 4.80 -19.43
CA GLY A 387 -2.01 4.93 -20.87
C GLY A 387 -3.30 4.25 -21.31
N PHE A 388 -3.72 3.17 -20.64
CA PHE A 388 -5.02 2.55 -20.87
C PHE A 388 -6.17 3.53 -20.59
N GLN A 389 -6.09 4.29 -19.48
CA GLN A 389 -7.07 5.31 -19.14
C GLN A 389 -7.18 6.41 -20.22
N TYR A 390 -6.05 6.86 -20.75
CA TYR A 390 -6.01 7.94 -21.75
C TYR A 390 -6.23 7.47 -23.19
N GLY A 391 -5.89 6.23 -23.51
CA GLY A 391 -6.06 5.66 -24.86
C GLY A 391 -7.47 5.13 -25.11
N TYR A 392 -8.11 4.55 -24.09
CA TYR A 392 -9.42 3.92 -24.21
C TYR A 392 -10.52 4.70 -23.49
N ASN A 393 -11.74 4.56 -24.02
CA ASN A 393 -12.95 5.10 -23.44
C ASN A 393 -13.45 4.17 -22.33
N MET A 394 -13.10 4.51 -21.09
CA MET A 394 -13.48 3.78 -19.89
C MET A 394 -14.89 4.14 -19.37
N ASP A 395 -15.62 5.04 -20.04
CA ASP A 395 -17.07 5.21 -19.82
C ASP A 395 -17.85 4.07 -20.50
N LEU A 396 -17.28 3.42 -21.51
CA LEU A 396 -17.85 2.23 -22.13
C LEU A 396 -17.54 1.01 -21.25
N SER A 397 -18.59 0.37 -20.76
CA SER A 397 -18.61 -0.66 -19.71
C SER A 397 -17.51 -1.73 -19.85
N CYS A 398 -16.61 -1.80 -18.85
CA CYS A 398 -15.70 -2.93 -18.67
C CYS A 398 -16.43 -4.25 -18.35
N ARG A 399 -17.72 -4.21 -17.99
CA ARG A 399 -18.49 -5.42 -17.63
C ARG A 399 -18.70 -6.34 -18.82
N ASP A 400 -18.74 -5.77 -20.02
CA ASP A 400 -19.06 -6.48 -21.26
C ASP A 400 -17.98 -7.55 -21.57
N GLN A 401 -16.74 -7.34 -21.12
CA GLN A 401 -15.62 -8.25 -21.37
C GLN A 401 -15.31 -9.20 -20.21
N VAL A 402 -15.99 -9.09 -19.06
CA VAL A 402 -15.68 -9.89 -17.85
C VAL A 402 -15.81 -11.39 -18.09
N GLN A 403 -16.83 -11.82 -18.83
CA GLN A 403 -17.01 -13.24 -19.16
C GLN A 403 -15.90 -13.76 -20.09
N GLY A 404 -15.47 -12.94 -21.06
CA GLY A 404 -14.33 -13.26 -21.93
C GLY A 404 -13.03 -13.40 -21.14
N MET A 405 -12.77 -12.46 -20.22
CA MET A 405 -11.61 -12.52 -19.34
C MET A 405 -11.63 -13.75 -18.43
N LEU A 406 -12.79 -14.08 -17.85
CA LEU A 406 -12.93 -15.25 -16.98
C LEU A 406 -12.71 -16.56 -17.74
N SER A 407 -13.26 -16.66 -18.96
CA SER A 407 -13.03 -17.80 -19.86
C SER A 407 -11.54 -17.96 -20.17
N TRP A 408 -10.87 -16.86 -20.56
CA TRP A 408 -9.43 -16.87 -20.81
C TRP A 408 -8.62 -17.20 -19.54
N ALA A 409 -8.99 -16.70 -18.36
CA ALA A 409 -8.28 -17.00 -17.11
C ALA A 409 -8.26 -18.49 -16.77
N HIS A 410 -9.35 -19.22 -17.06
CA HIS A 410 -9.41 -20.68 -16.85
C HIS A 410 -8.64 -21.48 -17.90
N ASN A 411 -8.46 -20.93 -19.09
CA ASN A 411 -7.74 -21.56 -20.19
C ASN A 411 -7.00 -20.50 -21.03
N PRO A 412 -5.88 -19.96 -20.53
CA PRO A 412 -5.16 -18.90 -21.23
C PRO A 412 -4.73 -19.37 -22.61
N GLN A 413 -4.97 -18.54 -23.62
CA GLN A 413 -4.58 -18.79 -25.02
C GLN A 413 -3.75 -17.62 -25.52
N LEU A 414 -2.87 -17.92 -26.47
CA LEU A 414 -2.04 -16.92 -27.16
C LEU A 414 -2.87 -15.77 -27.72
N LEU A 415 -2.44 -14.56 -27.42
CA LEU A 415 -2.97 -13.36 -28.06
C LEU A 415 -2.30 -13.14 -29.43
N PRO A 416 -3.05 -12.67 -30.44
CA PRO A 416 -2.48 -12.30 -31.73
C PRO A 416 -1.43 -11.19 -31.58
N ALA A 417 -0.32 -11.28 -32.33
CA ALA A 417 0.73 -10.26 -32.31
C ALA A 417 0.20 -8.86 -32.67
N VAL A 418 -0.77 -8.79 -33.59
CA VAL A 418 -1.45 -7.55 -33.96
C VAL A 418 -2.18 -6.91 -32.78
N SER A 419 -2.77 -7.72 -31.90
CA SER A 419 -3.46 -7.23 -30.70
C SER A 419 -2.47 -6.66 -29.69
N LEU A 420 -1.31 -7.32 -29.51
CA LEU A 420 -0.24 -6.80 -28.65
C LEU A 420 0.29 -5.45 -29.15
N SER A 421 0.63 -5.36 -30.45
CA SER A 421 1.13 -4.12 -31.05
C SER A 421 0.09 -2.99 -30.95
N ARG A 422 -1.18 -3.28 -31.28
CA ARG A 422 -2.27 -2.30 -31.17
C ARG A 422 -2.42 -1.78 -29.74
N PHE A 423 -2.36 -2.66 -28.75
CA PHE A 423 -2.44 -2.28 -27.35
C PHE A 423 -1.32 -1.30 -26.98
N VAL A 424 -0.07 -1.62 -27.31
CA VAL A 424 1.09 -0.76 -26.99
C VAL A 424 0.98 0.59 -27.67
N GLU A 425 0.64 0.63 -28.97
CA GLU A 425 0.48 1.91 -29.68
C GLU A 425 -0.66 2.76 -29.10
N THR A 426 -1.76 2.13 -28.67
CA THR A 426 -2.88 2.85 -28.07
C THR A 426 -2.51 3.43 -26.70
N VAL A 427 -1.82 2.66 -25.87
CA VAL A 427 -1.36 3.10 -24.55
C VAL A 427 -0.32 4.23 -24.70
N LYS A 428 0.59 4.11 -25.66
CA LYS A 428 1.59 5.14 -26.00
C LYS A 428 0.94 6.44 -26.46
N ALA A 429 -0.01 6.37 -27.39
CA ALA A 429 -0.80 7.52 -27.80
C ALA A 429 -1.55 8.16 -26.61
N GLY A 430 -2.02 7.33 -25.66
CA GLY A 430 -2.62 7.80 -24.41
C GLY A 430 -1.65 8.63 -23.55
N TRP A 431 -0.39 8.23 -23.41
CA TRP A 431 0.61 9.04 -22.70
C TRP A 431 0.94 10.35 -23.41
N GLN A 432 1.05 10.32 -24.74
CA GLN A 432 1.26 11.53 -25.54
C GLN A 432 0.09 12.52 -25.38
N GLN A 433 -1.15 12.02 -25.29
CA GLN A 433 -2.33 12.83 -24.99
C GLN A 433 -2.29 13.41 -23.56
N GLU A 434 -1.78 12.69 -22.58
CA GLU A 434 -1.62 13.19 -21.21
C GLU A 434 -0.57 14.31 -21.13
N GLY A 435 0.46 14.24 -21.97
CA GLY A 435 1.48 15.29 -22.11
C GLY A 435 2.35 15.49 -20.87
N GLY A 436 2.37 14.52 -19.93
CA GLY A 436 3.13 14.62 -18.68
C GLY A 436 4.54 14.01 -18.74
N HIS A 437 4.86 13.27 -19.81
CA HIS A 437 6.13 12.54 -19.97
C HIS A 437 6.87 12.99 -21.22
N THR A 438 8.21 12.86 -21.21
CA THR A 438 9.02 13.08 -22.41
C THR A 438 8.80 11.96 -23.43
N ASP A 439 9.00 12.28 -24.71
CA ASP A 439 8.89 11.28 -25.79
C ASP A 439 9.86 10.11 -25.58
N GLU A 440 11.08 10.37 -25.12
CA GLU A 440 12.07 9.34 -24.80
C GLU A 440 11.56 8.34 -23.75
N VAL A 441 10.94 8.83 -22.66
CA VAL A 441 10.35 7.97 -21.63
C VAL A 441 9.18 7.16 -22.21
N CYS A 442 8.34 7.79 -23.04
CA CYS A 442 7.23 7.10 -23.71
C CYS A 442 7.72 5.98 -24.63
N GLU A 443 8.72 6.23 -25.48
CA GLU A 443 9.29 5.22 -26.39
C GLU A 443 9.96 4.08 -25.64
N GLN A 444 10.81 4.39 -24.65
CA GLN A 444 11.47 3.37 -23.85
C GLN A 444 10.43 2.50 -23.12
N THR A 445 9.42 3.11 -22.53
CA THR A 445 8.37 2.36 -21.81
C THR A 445 7.52 1.51 -22.76
N ALA A 446 7.21 2.00 -23.97
CA ALA A 446 6.49 1.23 -24.98
C ALA A 446 7.29 -0.01 -25.42
N HIS A 447 8.61 0.13 -25.55
CA HIS A 447 9.50 -0.98 -25.84
C HIS A 447 9.51 -2.01 -24.70
N GLU A 448 9.70 -1.56 -23.44
CA GLU A 448 9.67 -2.44 -22.26
C GLU A 448 8.33 -3.20 -22.13
N ILE A 449 7.19 -2.53 -22.35
CA ILE A 449 5.88 -3.18 -22.34
C ILE A 449 5.75 -4.22 -23.45
N THR A 450 6.29 -3.92 -24.65
CA THR A 450 6.27 -4.85 -25.78
C THR A 450 7.03 -6.12 -25.45
N GLU A 451 8.25 -6.00 -24.93
CA GLU A 451 9.07 -7.14 -24.52
C GLU A 451 8.39 -7.97 -23.43
N LEU A 452 7.80 -7.29 -22.43
CA LEU A 452 7.04 -7.93 -21.36
C LEU A 452 5.86 -8.73 -21.91
N LEU A 453 5.02 -8.11 -22.75
CA LEU A 453 3.85 -8.76 -23.35
C LEU A 453 4.26 -9.95 -24.20
N GLN A 454 5.27 -9.81 -25.07
CA GLN A 454 5.74 -10.89 -25.91
C GLN A 454 6.24 -12.07 -25.07
N ARG A 455 7.04 -11.81 -24.03
CA ARG A 455 7.55 -12.83 -23.13
C ARG A 455 6.43 -13.55 -22.37
N GLN A 456 5.48 -12.81 -21.81
CA GLN A 456 4.34 -13.40 -21.08
C GLN A 456 3.42 -14.18 -22.02
N ASN A 457 3.16 -13.66 -23.23
CA ASN A 457 2.36 -14.35 -24.23
C ASN A 457 3.03 -15.66 -24.67
N LEU A 458 4.36 -15.70 -24.81
CA LEU A 458 5.09 -16.92 -25.15
C LEU A 458 4.96 -18.04 -24.10
N GLN A 459 4.70 -17.71 -22.83
CA GLN A 459 4.44 -18.72 -21.78
C GLN A 459 3.11 -19.45 -21.96
N LEU A 460 2.23 -18.98 -22.87
CA LEU A 460 0.95 -19.60 -23.17
C LEU A 460 1.05 -20.73 -24.22
N LYS A 461 2.23 -20.96 -24.80
CA LYS A 461 2.53 -22.10 -25.67
C LYS A 461 2.77 -23.34 -24.83
#